data_AF-A0A2H0S3E9-F1
#
_entry.id   AF-A0A2H0S3E9-F1
#
_cell.length_a   1.000
_cell.length_b   1.000
_cell.length_c   1.000
_cell.angle_alpha   90.00
_cell.angle_beta   90.00
_cell.angle_gamma   90.00
#
_symmetry.space_group_name_H-M   'P 1'
#
loop_
_entity.id
_entity.type
_entity.pdbx_description
1 polymer ?
#
loop_
_entity_poly.entity_id
_entity_poly.type
_entity_poly.pdbx_seq_one_letter_code
_entity_poly.pdbx_strand_id
1 'polypeptide(L)'
;MDGWSDLDTLVIVRDEVFQSVERLERFKKYFSRAAFVCYQIDPLAHHELVAVSVYDIAHYPQTLFPMPVFQNAAVLTGAADVPFALRDDAAERMLVLREFRSRFMEKVSKNTYSTTAIDWKNDLACALLLPALALQAKGEFVYKRESFTLAKERFPDLDWSCIDEASAIRRDWRAHSLMQRTPVLWVLQGLIPRSLFKKLLFPVCHRQPRQSPEDIARLTRAFLELSDAILEMA
;
A
#
# COMPACT_ATOMS: atom_id res chain seq x y z
N MET A 1 3.44 17.35 -3.38
CA MET A 1 2.56 16.57 -4.27
C MET A 1 1.55 15.92 -3.36
N ASP A 2 0.32 16.42 -3.37
CA ASP A 2 -0.72 15.98 -2.43
C ASP A 2 -1.51 14.83 -3.05
N GLY A 3 -1.89 13.83 -2.24
CA GLY A 3 -2.87 12.79 -2.63
C GLY A 3 -2.31 11.52 -3.30
N TRP A 4 -1.00 11.24 -3.22
CA TRP A 4 -0.37 10.14 -3.97
C TRP A 4 -0.29 8.78 -3.26
N SER A 5 -0.33 8.77 -1.92
CA SER A 5 -0.26 7.53 -1.11
C SER A 5 -1.26 7.59 0.04
N ASP A 6 -1.66 6.41 0.49
CA ASP A 6 -2.44 6.24 1.72
C ASP A 6 -1.53 6.50 2.94
N LEU A 7 -2.08 6.48 4.16
CA LEU A 7 -1.26 6.49 5.37
C LEU A 7 -0.67 5.09 5.59
N ASP A 8 0.63 4.94 5.32
CA ASP A 8 1.39 3.75 5.70
C ASP A 8 1.77 3.82 7.19
N THR A 9 1.59 2.73 7.92
CA THR A 9 1.91 2.68 9.36
C THR A 9 2.54 1.34 9.73
N LEU A 10 3.45 1.38 10.69
CA LEU A 10 4.04 0.20 11.32
C LEU A 10 3.85 0.28 12.83
N VAL A 11 3.30 -0.78 13.42
CA VAL A 11 3.09 -0.94 14.85
C VAL A 11 3.99 -2.08 15.33
N ILE A 12 4.94 -1.76 16.20
CA ILE A 12 5.81 -2.77 16.82
C ILE A 12 5.13 -3.27 18.09
N VAL A 13 4.74 -4.55 18.07
CA VAL A 13 4.04 -5.24 19.15
C VAL A 13 5.06 -5.88 20.07
N ARG A 14 5.05 -5.46 21.34
CA ARG A 14 5.95 -6.00 22.35
C ARG A 14 5.49 -7.38 22.84
N ASP A 15 6.43 -8.18 23.31
CA ASP A 15 6.20 -9.55 23.76
C ASP A 15 5.19 -9.63 24.91
N GLU A 16 5.07 -8.59 25.73
CA GLU A 16 4.11 -8.56 26.84
C GLU A 16 2.65 -8.71 26.40
N VAL A 17 2.34 -8.34 25.15
CA VAL A 17 0.99 -8.52 24.56
C VAL A 17 0.62 -9.99 24.48
N PHE A 18 1.58 -10.88 24.22
CA PHE A 18 1.37 -12.30 24.01
C PHE A 18 1.42 -13.13 25.31
N GLN A 19 1.74 -12.51 26.44
CA GLN A 19 1.88 -13.20 27.73
C GLN A 19 0.55 -13.63 28.36
N SER A 20 -0.59 -13.11 27.90
CA SER A 20 -1.91 -13.56 28.37
C SER A 20 -3.02 -13.28 27.35
N VAL A 21 -4.12 -14.04 27.44
CA VAL A 21 -5.31 -13.87 26.58
C VAL A 21 -5.91 -12.47 26.75
N GLU A 22 -5.99 -11.98 27.99
CA GLU A 22 -6.60 -10.68 28.30
C GLU A 22 -5.80 -9.52 27.69
N ARG A 23 -4.47 -9.63 27.63
CA ARG A 23 -3.61 -8.62 27.00
C ARG A 23 -3.75 -8.65 25.48
N LEU A 24 -3.80 -9.84 24.88
CA LEU A 24 -4.02 -9.99 23.45
C LEU A 24 -5.40 -9.47 23.03
N GLU A 25 -6.45 -9.78 23.79
CA GLU A 25 -7.80 -9.26 23.55
C GLU A 25 -7.86 -7.74 23.67
N ARG A 26 -7.17 -7.19 24.67
CA ARG A 26 -7.05 -5.74 24.84
C ARG A 26 -6.33 -5.10 23.65
N PHE A 27 -5.20 -5.66 23.23
CA PHE A 27 -4.46 -5.19 22.05
C PHE A 27 -5.35 -5.23 20.81
N LYS A 28 -5.97 -6.37 20.50
CA LYS A 28 -6.89 -6.53 19.36
C LYS A 28 -7.98 -5.45 19.38
N LYS A 29 -8.60 -5.19 20.54
CA LYS A 29 -9.64 -4.16 20.68
C LYS A 29 -9.13 -2.77 20.33
N TYR A 30 -7.96 -2.37 20.82
CA TYR A 30 -7.38 -1.04 20.54
C TYR A 30 -6.84 -0.94 19.12
N PHE A 31 -6.13 -1.96 18.65
CA PHE A 31 -5.57 -2.03 17.31
C PHE A 31 -6.66 -1.90 16.24
N SER A 32 -7.73 -2.69 16.34
CA SER A 32 -8.85 -2.59 15.40
C SER A 32 -9.64 -1.28 15.49
N ARG A 33 -9.49 -0.49 16.57
CA ARG A 33 -10.08 0.85 16.67
C ARG A 33 -9.18 1.90 16.04
N ALA A 34 -7.87 1.81 16.29
CA ALA A 34 -6.88 2.71 15.73
C ALA A 34 -6.79 2.56 14.20
N ALA A 35 -6.98 1.35 13.66
CA ALA A 35 -7.11 1.09 12.23
C ALA A 35 -8.15 1.99 11.53
N PHE A 36 -9.21 2.39 12.24
CA PHE A 36 -10.22 3.26 11.66
C PHE A 36 -9.74 4.69 11.38
N VAL A 37 -8.63 5.12 12.00
CA VAL A 37 -8.02 6.43 11.74
C VAL A 37 -7.47 6.48 10.32
N CYS A 38 -7.00 5.37 9.74
CA CYS A 38 -6.54 5.32 8.35
C CYS A 38 -7.62 5.81 7.39
N TYR A 39 -8.88 5.40 7.60
CA TYR A 39 -10.00 5.85 6.77
C TYR A 39 -10.46 7.30 7.02
N GLN A 40 -10.04 7.91 8.13
CA GLN A 40 -10.24 9.35 8.34
C GLN A 40 -9.26 10.19 7.53
N ILE A 41 -8.10 9.61 7.19
CA ILE A 41 -7.08 10.26 6.35
C ILE A 41 -7.40 9.99 4.89
N ASP A 42 -7.48 8.72 4.48
CA ASP A 42 -7.91 8.30 3.15
C ASP A 42 -9.13 7.35 3.27
N PRO A 43 -10.34 7.78 2.89
CA PRO A 43 -11.53 6.93 2.91
C PRO A 43 -11.44 5.70 2.01
N LEU A 44 -10.52 5.73 1.05
CA LEU A 44 -10.20 4.65 0.13
C LEU A 44 -8.90 3.94 0.54
N ALA A 45 -8.49 4.05 1.81
CA ALA A 45 -7.33 3.33 2.32
C ALA A 45 -7.46 1.84 2.02
N HIS A 46 -6.46 1.26 1.35
CA HIS A 46 -6.43 -0.18 1.03
C HIS A 46 -5.69 -1.02 2.07
N HIS A 47 -4.96 -0.35 2.97
CA HIS A 47 -4.30 -0.97 4.12
C HIS A 47 -4.69 -0.23 5.41
N GLU A 48 -4.72 -0.98 6.50
CA GLU A 48 -4.91 -0.46 7.85
C GLU A 48 -3.54 -0.34 8.56
N LEU A 49 -3.51 -0.60 9.86
CA LEU A 49 -2.24 -0.69 10.59
C LEU A 49 -1.52 -1.97 10.22
N VAL A 50 -0.24 -1.88 9.87
CA VAL A 50 0.64 -3.06 9.78
C VAL A 50 1.26 -3.29 11.14
N ALA A 51 1.18 -4.52 11.65
CA ALA A 51 1.78 -4.90 12.93
C ALA A 51 2.93 -5.89 12.70
N VAL A 52 4.01 -5.69 13.44
CA VAL A 52 5.17 -6.60 13.50
C VAL A 52 5.54 -6.82 14.95
N SER A 53 6.00 -8.00 15.31
CA SER A 53 6.52 -8.31 16.65
C SER A 53 7.96 -7.83 16.82
N VAL A 54 8.46 -7.83 18.07
CA VAL A 54 9.89 -7.63 18.34
C VAL A 54 10.74 -8.70 17.64
N TYR A 55 10.24 -9.93 17.55
CA TYR A 55 10.91 -11.00 16.83
C TYR A 55 11.06 -10.70 15.33
N ASP A 56 10.01 -10.15 14.70
CA ASP A 56 10.05 -9.79 13.27
C ASP A 56 11.06 -8.67 13.00
N ILE A 57 11.17 -7.68 13.90
CA ILE A 57 12.17 -6.61 13.83
C ILE A 57 13.60 -7.15 13.97
N ALA A 58 13.79 -8.24 14.73
CA ALA A 58 15.09 -8.90 14.87
C ALA A 58 15.49 -9.74 13.64
N HIS A 59 14.57 -9.96 12.68
CA HIS A 59 14.79 -10.71 11.44
C HIS A 59 14.06 -10.03 10.28
N TYR A 60 14.25 -8.73 10.15
CA TYR A 60 13.40 -7.88 9.35
C TYR A 60 13.67 -7.99 7.86
N PRO A 61 12.67 -8.35 7.03
CA PRO A 61 12.78 -8.22 5.59
C PRO A 61 12.48 -6.80 5.14
N GLN A 62 13.30 -6.28 4.24
CA GLN A 62 13.07 -4.95 3.66
C GLN A 62 11.99 -4.98 2.57
N THR A 63 11.49 -6.16 2.21
CA THR A 63 10.32 -6.34 1.33
C THR A 63 9.01 -5.87 1.95
N LEU A 64 8.93 -5.76 3.29
CA LEU A 64 7.76 -5.27 4.00
C LEU A 64 7.69 -3.74 3.96
N PHE A 65 8.67 -3.08 4.60
CA PHE A 65 8.94 -1.66 4.41
C PHE A 65 10.44 -1.47 4.20
N PRO A 66 10.86 -0.87 3.07
CA PRO A 66 12.27 -0.56 2.84
C PRO A 66 12.82 0.36 3.93
N MET A 67 14.03 0.12 4.44
CA MET A 67 14.61 0.99 5.48
C MET A 67 14.61 2.50 5.16
N PRO A 68 14.81 2.94 3.89
CA PRO A 68 14.71 4.35 3.53
C PRO A 68 13.34 5.00 3.84
N VAL A 69 12.24 4.25 3.96
CA VAL A 69 10.95 4.84 4.30
C VAL A 69 10.93 5.40 5.72
N PHE A 70 11.69 4.78 6.66
CA PHE A 70 11.73 5.23 8.05
C PHE A 70 12.48 6.55 8.24
N GLN A 71 13.32 6.95 7.29
CA GLN A 71 13.96 8.27 7.30
C GLN A 71 12.96 9.42 7.16
N ASN A 72 11.78 9.14 6.61
CA ASN A 72 10.68 10.08 6.41
C ASN A 72 9.49 9.78 7.33
N ALA A 73 9.62 8.81 8.25
CA ALA A 73 8.55 8.41 9.15
C ALA A 73 8.47 9.32 10.38
N ALA A 74 7.27 9.40 10.96
CA ALA A 74 7.03 10.09 12.23
C ALA A 74 6.65 9.07 13.32
N VAL A 75 7.27 9.20 14.48
CA VAL A 75 6.95 8.37 15.65
C VAL A 75 5.73 8.97 16.35
N LEU A 76 4.62 8.22 16.36
CA LEU A 76 3.39 8.67 17.02
C LEU A 76 3.41 8.42 18.53
N THR A 77 4.04 7.32 18.96
CA THR A 77 4.15 6.93 20.37
C THR A 77 5.26 5.89 20.55
N GLY A 78 5.78 5.77 21.78
CA GLY A 78 6.85 4.83 22.12
C GLY A 78 8.26 5.40 21.92
N ALA A 79 9.24 4.50 21.84
CA ALA A 79 10.64 4.87 21.61
C ALA A 79 10.86 5.19 20.13
N ALA A 80 11.62 6.24 19.85
CA ALA A 80 11.97 6.61 18.48
C ALA A 80 13.15 5.80 17.92
N ASP A 81 14.00 5.28 18.80
CA ASP A 81 15.15 4.46 18.45
C ASP A 81 14.79 2.98 18.63
N VAL A 82 14.49 2.32 17.52
CA VAL A 82 14.21 0.89 17.47
C VAL A 82 15.21 0.26 16.50
N PRO A 83 16.09 -0.65 16.96
CA PRO A 83 17.04 -1.30 16.08
C PRO A 83 16.33 -2.35 15.21
N PHE A 84 16.55 -2.27 13.89
CA PHE A 84 16.14 -3.30 12.95
C PHE A 84 17.35 -4.17 12.62
N ALA A 85 17.21 -5.49 12.74
CA ALA A 85 18.20 -6.44 12.28
C ALA A 85 17.75 -7.03 10.95
N LEU A 86 18.41 -6.62 9.87
CA LEU A 86 18.05 -7.02 8.51
C LEU A 86 18.48 -8.46 8.26
N ARG A 87 17.60 -9.24 7.66
CA ARG A 87 17.94 -10.57 7.12
C ARG A 87 18.06 -10.52 5.59
N ASP A 88 18.68 -11.56 5.04
CA ASP A 88 18.60 -11.77 3.59
C ASP A 88 17.14 -12.07 3.20
N ASP A 89 16.69 -11.35 2.17
CA ASP A 89 15.34 -11.39 1.63
C ASP A 89 15.33 -11.54 0.10
N ALA A 90 16.46 -11.90 -0.53
CA ALA A 90 16.58 -11.96 -1.99
C ALA A 90 15.48 -12.79 -2.68
N ALA A 91 15.16 -13.96 -2.13
CA ALA A 91 14.08 -14.81 -2.66
C ALA A 91 12.70 -14.14 -2.53
N GLU A 92 12.45 -13.43 -1.43
CA GLU A 92 11.19 -12.73 -1.19
C GLU A 92 11.04 -11.51 -2.09
N ARG A 93 12.12 -10.78 -2.40
CA ARG A 93 12.11 -9.66 -3.35
C ARG A 93 11.59 -10.11 -4.71
N MET A 94 12.07 -11.24 -5.20
CA MET A 94 11.60 -11.83 -6.46
C MET A 94 10.17 -12.36 -6.35
N LEU A 95 9.79 -12.93 -5.20
CA LEU A 95 8.42 -13.41 -4.98
C LEU A 95 7.41 -12.26 -5.04
N VAL A 96 7.67 -11.13 -4.37
CA VAL A 96 6.77 -9.96 -4.37
C VAL A 96 6.58 -9.42 -5.80
N LEU A 97 7.64 -9.34 -6.61
CA LEU A 97 7.52 -8.92 -8.01
C LEU A 97 6.70 -9.93 -8.84
N ARG A 98 6.85 -11.23 -8.59
CA ARG A 98 6.04 -12.27 -9.27
C ARG A 98 4.57 -12.26 -8.85
N GLU A 99 4.28 -11.99 -7.59
CA GLU A 99 2.91 -11.84 -7.08
C GLU A 99 2.23 -10.63 -7.71
N PHE A 100 2.95 -9.51 -7.80
CA PHE A 100 2.52 -8.32 -8.50
C PHE A 100 2.15 -8.64 -9.96
N ARG A 101 3.06 -9.28 -10.70
CA ARG A 101 2.84 -9.70 -12.09
C ARG A 101 1.62 -10.62 -12.22
N SER A 102 1.50 -11.61 -11.32
CA SER A 102 0.41 -12.58 -11.31
C SER A 102 -0.97 -11.93 -11.18
N ARG A 103 -1.08 -10.84 -10.42
CA ARG A 103 -2.33 -10.07 -10.29
C ARG A 103 -2.82 -9.53 -11.63
N PHE A 104 -1.94 -8.92 -12.43
CA PHE A 104 -2.31 -8.38 -13.73
C PHE A 104 -2.50 -9.48 -14.78
N MET A 105 -1.68 -10.54 -14.72
CA MET A 105 -1.84 -11.74 -15.55
C MET A 105 -3.23 -12.38 -15.37
N GLU A 106 -3.70 -12.52 -14.14
CA GLU A 106 -5.03 -13.06 -13.86
C GLU A 106 -6.13 -12.20 -14.50
N LYS A 107 -6.04 -10.87 -14.35
CA LYS A 107 -7.02 -9.93 -14.93
C LYS A 107 -7.05 -9.98 -16.46
N VAL A 108 -5.88 -10.01 -17.10
CA VAL A 108 -5.76 -10.06 -18.56
C VAL A 108 -6.26 -11.42 -19.10
N SER A 109 -5.85 -12.53 -18.49
CA SER A 109 -6.22 -13.88 -18.97
C SER A 109 -7.71 -14.17 -18.83
N LYS A 110 -8.35 -13.68 -17.77
CA LYS A 110 -9.78 -13.87 -17.51
C LYS A 110 -10.66 -12.75 -18.08
N ASN A 111 -10.05 -11.70 -18.64
CA ASN A 111 -10.74 -10.49 -19.08
C ASN A 111 -11.56 -9.82 -17.96
N THR A 112 -11.06 -9.86 -16.72
CA THR A 112 -11.72 -9.34 -15.51
C THR A 112 -11.10 -8.02 -15.06
N TYR A 113 -11.33 -6.96 -15.83
CA TYR A 113 -10.81 -5.63 -15.51
C TYR A 113 -11.63 -4.92 -14.43
N SER A 114 -11.06 -3.85 -13.87
CA SER A 114 -11.72 -3.05 -12.84
C SER A 114 -12.97 -2.34 -13.38
N THR A 115 -14.11 -2.59 -12.74
CA THR A 115 -15.41 -2.01 -13.12
C THR A 115 -15.89 -0.93 -12.14
N THR A 116 -15.24 -0.82 -10.99
CA THR A 116 -15.53 0.18 -9.96
C THR A 116 -14.34 1.11 -9.76
N ALA A 117 -14.60 2.35 -9.32
CA ALA A 117 -13.55 3.31 -9.00
C ALA A 117 -12.59 2.79 -7.92
N ILE A 118 -13.08 2.02 -6.94
CA ILE A 118 -12.22 1.46 -5.88
C ILE A 118 -11.28 0.39 -6.42
N ASP A 119 -11.77 -0.54 -7.25
CA ASP A 119 -10.93 -1.56 -7.86
C ASP A 119 -9.88 -0.92 -8.76
N TRP A 120 -10.28 0.11 -9.51
CA TRP A 120 -9.35 0.83 -10.38
C TRP A 120 -8.31 1.65 -9.59
N LYS A 121 -8.70 2.32 -8.50
CA LYS A 121 -7.74 2.96 -7.59
C LYS A 121 -6.71 1.94 -7.09
N ASN A 122 -7.17 0.75 -6.69
CA ASN A 122 -6.29 -0.30 -6.17
C ASN A 122 -5.33 -0.83 -7.23
N ASP A 123 -5.80 -1.03 -8.46
CA ASP A 123 -4.92 -1.44 -9.56
C ASP A 123 -3.88 -0.37 -9.89
N LEU A 124 -4.26 0.91 -9.93
CA LEU A 124 -3.32 2.02 -10.11
C LEU A 124 -2.32 2.11 -8.96
N ALA A 125 -2.78 2.00 -7.71
CA ALA A 125 -1.92 2.06 -6.52
C ALA A 125 -0.90 0.92 -6.53
N CYS A 126 -1.35 -0.28 -6.91
CA CYS A 126 -0.49 -1.43 -7.15
C CYS A 126 0.51 -1.10 -8.25
N ALA A 127 0.06 -0.75 -9.46
CA ALA A 127 0.92 -0.47 -10.62
C ALA A 127 2.01 0.56 -10.32
N LEU A 128 1.68 1.60 -9.55
CA LEU A 128 2.61 2.65 -9.12
C LEU A 128 3.65 2.17 -8.08
N LEU A 129 3.59 0.94 -7.58
CA LEU A 129 4.68 0.31 -6.80
C LEU A 129 5.72 -0.35 -7.71
N LEU A 130 5.39 -0.65 -8.97
CA LEU A 130 6.26 -1.40 -9.88
C LEU A 130 7.67 -0.78 -10.03
N PRO A 131 7.86 0.56 -10.13
CA PRO A 131 9.21 1.13 -10.15
C PRO A 131 10.04 0.79 -8.90
N ALA A 132 9.42 0.81 -7.71
CA ALA A 132 10.10 0.45 -6.47
C ALA A 132 10.40 -1.06 -6.41
N LEU A 133 9.45 -1.89 -6.85
CA LEU A 133 9.63 -3.34 -6.89
C LEU A 133 10.72 -3.77 -7.88
N ALA A 134 10.85 -3.09 -9.02
CA ALA A 134 11.91 -3.33 -10.00
C ALA A 134 13.31 -3.10 -9.42
N LEU A 135 13.48 -1.99 -8.68
CA LEU A 135 14.73 -1.67 -7.99
C LEU A 135 14.97 -2.65 -6.84
N GLN A 136 13.94 -2.96 -6.06
CA GLN A 136 14.02 -3.92 -4.96
C GLN A 136 14.43 -5.31 -5.44
N ALA A 137 13.96 -5.77 -6.59
CA ALA A 137 14.39 -7.04 -7.18
C ALA A 137 15.93 -7.11 -7.35
N LYS A 138 16.57 -5.97 -7.67
CA LYS A 138 18.03 -5.82 -7.77
C LYS A 138 18.74 -5.57 -6.42
N GLY A 139 18.01 -5.59 -5.31
CA GLY A 139 18.53 -5.26 -3.98
C GLY A 139 18.67 -3.75 -3.71
N GLU A 140 18.09 -2.91 -4.56
CA GLU A 140 18.08 -1.44 -4.39
C GLU A 140 16.78 -1.01 -3.69
N PHE A 141 16.89 -0.63 -2.43
CA PHE A 141 15.78 -0.16 -1.61
C PHE A 141 15.72 1.36 -1.62
N VAL A 142 14.56 1.92 -1.98
CA VAL A 142 14.37 3.38 -2.08
C VAL A 142 12.99 3.80 -1.60
N TYR A 143 12.84 5.09 -1.31
CA TYR A 143 11.53 5.67 -1.06
C TYR A 143 10.71 5.72 -2.36
N LYS A 144 9.42 5.37 -2.30
CA LYS A 144 8.54 5.26 -3.49
C LYS A 144 8.58 6.50 -4.39
N ARG A 145 8.67 7.70 -3.82
CA ARG A 145 8.72 8.94 -4.61
C ARG A 145 9.96 9.00 -5.51
N GLU A 146 11.08 8.45 -5.05
CA GLU A 146 12.37 8.48 -5.74
C GLU A 146 12.48 7.35 -6.78
N SER A 147 11.75 6.24 -6.58
CA SER A 147 11.85 5.06 -7.45
C SER A 147 11.46 5.32 -8.90
N PHE A 148 10.60 6.31 -9.18
CA PHE A 148 10.11 6.59 -10.54
C PHE A 148 11.21 7.06 -11.48
N THR A 149 12.08 7.96 -10.99
CA THR A 149 13.20 8.46 -11.79
C THR A 149 14.29 7.39 -11.84
N LEU A 150 14.63 6.83 -10.68
CA LEU A 150 15.73 5.86 -10.59
C LEU A 150 15.45 4.58 -11.38
N ALA A 151 14.21 4.06 -11.39
CA ALA A 151 13.87 2.88 -12.19
C ALA A 151 14.04 3.14 -13.69
N LYS A 152 13.65 4.31 -14.19
CA LYS A 152 13.87 4.68 -15.61
C LYS A 152 15.35 4.76 -15.96
N GLU A 153 16.18 5.24 -15.04
CA GLU A 153 17.64 5.26 -15.21
C GLU A 153 18.25 3.86 -15.18
N ARG A 154 17.75 2.96 -14.33
CA ARG A 154 18.23 1.57 -14.20
C ARG A 154 17.73 0.64 -15.30
N PHE A 155 16.61 0.98 -15.94
CA PHE A 155 15.98 0.20 -17.00
C PHE A 155 15.59 1.13 -18.17
N PRO A 156 16.57 1.71 -18.88
CA PRO A 156 16.32 2.73 -19.90
C PRO A 156 15.64 2.19 -21.16
N ASP A 157 15.75 0.88 -21.41
CA ASP A 157 15.19 0.22 -22.59
C ASP A 157 13.71 -0.19 -22.41
N LEU A 158 13.15 -0.02 -21.22
CA LEU A 158 11.76 -0.35 -20.93
C LEU A 158 10.82 0.82 -21.20
N ASP A 159 9.61 0.53 -21.68
CA ASP A 159 8.57 1.55 -21.84
C ASP A 159 7.84 1.81 -20.50
N TRP A 160 8.16 2.94 -19.88
CA TRP A 160 7.54 3.40 -18.63
C TRP A 160 6.31 4.28 -18.84
N SER A 161 5.83 4.45 -20.07
CA SER A 161 4.71 5.35 -20.39
C SER A 161 3.43 5.00 -19.64
N CYS A 162 3.16 3.71 -19.41
CA CYS A 162 1.99 3.27 -18.65
C CYS A 162 2.03 3.73 -17.18
N ILE A 163 3.23 3.81 -16.58
CA ILE A 163 3.43 4.33 -15.22
C ILE A 163 3.24 5.85 -15.18
N ASP A 164 3.67 6.57 -16.21
CA ASP A 164 3.43 8.01 -16.33
C ASP A 164 1.94 8.32 -16.47
N GLU A 165 1.24 7.55 -17.30
CA GLU A 165 -0.22 7.65 -17.47
C GLU A 165 -0.95 7.34 -16.15
N ALA A 166 -0.59 6.24 -15.48
CA ALA A 166 -1.14 5.89 -14.17
C ALA A 166 -0.90 6.99 -13.11
N SER A 167 0.28 7.61 -13.14
CA SER A 167 0.65 8.71 -12.24
C SER A 167 -0.20 9.95 -12.48
N ALA A 168 -0.49 10.26 -13.74
CA ALA A 168 -1.37 11.36 -14.13
C ALA A 168 -2.80 11.11 -13.65
N ILE A 169 -3.36 9.92 -13.91
CA ILE A 169 -4.70 9.52 -13.44
C ILE A 169 -4.79 9.64 -11.91
N ARG A 170 -3.78 9.17 -11.18
CA ARG A 170 -3.76 9.18 -9.71
C ARG A 170 -3.72 10.60 -9.14
N ARG A 171 -3.04 11.54 -9.81
CA ARG A 171 -2.95 12.95 -9.40
C ARG A 171 -4.30 13.65 -9.44
N ASP A 172 -5.15 13.28 -10.39
CA ASP A 172 -6.50 13.86 -10.55
C ASP A 172 -7.57 13.14 -9.73
N TRP A 173 -7.16 12.14 -8.95
CA TRP A 173 -8.05 11.33 -8.13
C TRP A 173 -8.43 12.06 -6.84
N ARG A 174 -9.64 12.61 -6.80
CA ARG A 174 -10.18 13.29 -5.61
C ARG A 174 -11.26 12.43 -4.96
N ALA A 175 -11.02 12.00 -3.72
CA ALA A 175 -11.92 11.19 -2.92
C ALA A 175 -12.19 11.89 -1.59
N HIS A 176 -13.46 12.00 -1.19
CA HIS A 176 -13.86 12.66 0.06
C HIS A 176 -14.99 11.89 0.73
N SER A 177 -14.91 11.70 2.05
CA SER A 177 -16.00 11.08 2.82
C SER A 177 -16.40 11.93 4.03
N LEU A 178 -17.58 11.65 4.59
CA LEU A 178 -18.01 12.29 5.84
C LEU A 178 -17.15 11.86 7.04
N MET A 179 -16.49 10.69 6.93
CA MET A 179 -15.59 10.18 7.95
C MET A 179 -14.43 11.13 8.24
N GLN A 180 -13.91 11.81 7.22
CA GLN A 180 -12.81 12.76 7.35
C GLN A 180 -13.18 13.99 8.20
N ARG A 181 -14.47 14.27 8.39
CA ARG A 181 -14.98 15.37 9.24
C ARG A 181 -15.24 14.92 10.68
N THR A 182 -15.16 13.64 10.95
CA THR A 182 -15.43 13.09 12.27
C THR A 182 -14.22 13.33 13.18
N PRO A 183 -14.40 13.78 14.44
CA PRO A 183 -13.29 13.89 15.38
C PRO A 183 -12.60 12.53 15.62
N VAL A 184 -11.26 12.47 15.47
CA VAL A 184 -10.46 11.25 15.69
C VAL A 184 -10.74 10.62 17.06
N LEU A 185 -10.91 11.44 18.10
CA LEU A 185 -11.22 10.98 19.45
C LEU A 185 -12.52 10.16 19.53
N TRP A 186 -13.54 10.51 18.73
CA TRP A 186 -14.80 9.75 18.72
C TRP A 186 -14.62 8.35 18.15
N VAL A 187 -13.76 8.23 17.14
CA VAL A 187 -13.38 6.95 16.53
C VAL A 187 -12.59 6.11 17.54
N LEU A 188 -11.57 6.68 18.18
CA LEU A 188 -10.72 5.97 19.14
C LEU A 188 -11.49 5.52 20.40
N GLN A 189 -12.41 6.35 20.90
CA GLN A 189 -13.25 6.01 22.06
C GLN A 189 -14.33 4.98 21.73
N GLY A 190 -14.63 4.77 20.43
CA GLY A 190 -15.67 3.84 19.98
C GLY A 190 -17.08 4.39 20.15
N LEU A 191 -17.25 5.72 20.10
CA LEU A 191 -18.55 6.38 20.16
C LEU A 191 -19.36 6.17 18.87
N ILE A 192 -18.70 5.75 17.79
CA ILE A 192 -19.32 5.44 16.50
C ILE A 192 -19.37 3.92 16.34
N PRO A 193 -20.57 3.30 16.30
CA PRO A 193 -20.71 1.89 16.00
C PRO A 193 -20.10 1.55 14.64
N ARG A 194 -19.45 0.39 14.52
CA ARG A 194 -18.86 -0.09 13.25
C ARG A 194 -19.85 -0.10 12.08
N SER A 195 -21.12 -0.38 12.37
CA SER A 195 -22.19 -0.36 11.36
C SER A 195 -22.44 1.04 10.78
N LEU A 196 -22.34 2.09 11.62
CA LEU A 196 -22.46 3.48 11.19
C LEU A 196 -21.18 3.95 10.48
N PHE A 197 -20.02 3.50 10.93
CA PHE A 197 -18.72 3.77 10.28
C PHE A 197 -18.74 3.39 8.80
N LYS A 198 -19.20 2.18 8.48
CA LYS A 198 -19.35 1.73 7.08
C LYS A 198 -20.26 2.65 6.26
N LYS A 199 -21.36 3.13 6.86
CA LYS A 199 -22.28 4.07 6.19
C LYS A 199 -21.64 5.44 5.93
N LEU A 200 -20.77 5.91 6.83
CA LEU A 200 -20.06 7.19 6.68
C LEU A 200 -18.95 7.14 5.63
N LEU A 201 -18.40 5.96 5.33
CA LEU A 201 -17.45 5.72 4.24
C LEU A 201 -18.12 5.54 2.87
N PHE A 202 -19.40 5.18 2.84
CA PHE A 202 -20.12 4.74 1.64
C PHE A 202 -20.23 5.72 0.45
N PRO A 203 -20.21 7.07 0.61
CA PRO A 203 -20.44 7.95 -0.54
C PRO A 203 -19.28 8.00 -1.58
N VAL A 204 -18.16 7.30 -1.37
CA VAL A 204 -16.96 7.42 -2.21
C VAL A 204 -16.79 6.29 -3.24
N CYS A 205 -17.35 5.10 -3.00
CA CYS A 205 -16.75 3.86 -3.53
C CYS A 205 -17.49 3.12 -4.67
N HIS A 206 -18.66 3.59 -5.13
CA HIS A 206 -19.48 2.80 -6.07
C HIS A 206 -19.71 3.42 -7.45
N ARG A 207 -19.01 4.51 -7.79
CA ARG A 207 -19.07 5.05 -9.15
C ARG A 207 -18.17 4.26 -10.09
N GLN A 208 -18.53 4.23 -11.37
CA GLN A 208 -17.63 3.71 -12.39
C GLN A 208 -16.33 4.55 -12.43
N PRO A 209 -15.21 3.94 -12.85
CA PRO A 209 -14.00 4.68 -13.18
C PRO A 209 -14.29 5.83 -14.15
N ARG A 210 -13.46 6.88 -14.11
CA ARG A 210 -13.55 7.96 -15.10
C ARG A 210 -13.03 7.52 -16.47
N GLN A 211 -12.09 6.59 -16.48
CA GLN A 211 -11.52 6.00 -17.68
C GLN A 211 -12.53 5.06 -18.35
N SER A 212 -12.46 4.95 -19.68
CA SER A 212 -13.27 3.98 -20.41
C SER A 212 -12.85 2.55 -20.05
N PRO A 213 -13.75 1.55 -20.15
CA PRO A 213 -13.37 0.14 -20.00
C PRO A 213 -12.21 -0.28 -20.90
N GLU A 214 -12.14 0.27 -22.12
CA GLU A 214 -11.07 0.03 -23.08
C GLU A 214 -9.72 0.58 -22.58
N ASP A 215 -9.70 1.78 -22.01
CA ASP A 215 -8.49 2.38 -21.42
C ASP A 215 -7.98 1.57 -20.24
N ILE A 216 -8.90 1.10 -19.37
CA ILE A 216 -8.55 0.26 -18.22
C ILE A 216 -7.94 -1.06 -18.69
N ALA A 217 -8.55 -1.70 -19.69
CA ALA A 217 -8.05 -2.94 -20.25
C ALA A 217 -6.67 -2.76 -20.89
N ARG A 218 -6.48 -1.68 -21.66
CA ARG A 218 -5.20 -1.32 -22.28
C ARG A 218 -4.12 -1.11 -21.22
N LEU A 219 -4.36 -0.27 -20.21
CA LEU A 219 -3.40 -0.01 -19.14
C LEU A 219 -3.08 -1.26 -18.33
N THR A 220 -4.07 -2.09 -18.03
CA THR A 220 -3.88 -3.37 -17.34
C THR A 220 -2.94 -4.30 -18.09
N ARG A 221 -3.05 -4.36 -19.43
CA ARG A 221 -2.12 -5.12 -20.28
C ARG A 221 -0.72 -4.51 -20.28
N ALA A 222 -0.62 -3.18 -20.40
CA ALA A 222 0.66 -2.48 -20.36
C ALA A 222 1.40 -2.68 -19.01
N PHE A 223 0.68 -2.74 -17.89
CA PHE A 223 1.28 -3.07 -16.59
C PHE A 223 1.83 -4.51 -16.54
N LEU A 224 1.10 -5.47 -17.12
CA LEU A 224 1.56 -6.84 -17.23
C LEU A 224 2.82 -6.93 -18.10
N GLU A 225 2.80 -6.35 -19.29
CA GLU A 225 3.93 -6.32 -20.23
C GLU A 225 5.18 -5.70 -19.59
N LEU A 226 5.03 -4.56 -18.91
CA LEU A 226 6.15 -3.94 -18.20
C LEU A 226 6.67 -4.85 -17.07
N SER A 227 5.79 -5.49 -16.31
CA SER A 227 6.21 -6.41 -15.23
C SER A 227 6.91 -7.67 -15.75
N ASP A 228 6.52 -8.16 -16.93
CA ASP A 228 7.18 -9.29 -17.60
C ASP A 228 8.60 -8.90 -18.00
N ALA A 229 8.76 -7.75 -18.65
CA ALA A 229 10.07 -7.26 -19.07
C ALA A 229 11.01 -7.00 -17.86
N ILE A 230 10.50 -6.45 -16.76
CA ILE A 230 11.30 -6.27 -15.53
C ILE A 230 11.77 -7.63 -14.98
N LEU A 231 10.91 -8.64 -14.95
CA LEU A 231 11.24 -9.98 -14.46
C LEU A 231 12.28 -10.70 -15.32
N GLU A 232 12.32 -10.43 -16.63
CA GLU A 232 13.35 -10.98 -17.53
C GLU A 232 14.73 -10.36 -17.30
N MET A 233 14.78 -9.14 -16.76
CA MET A 233 16.01 -8.38 -16.51
C MET A 233 16.52 -8.47 -15.05
N ALA A 234 15.72 -8.99 -14.13
CA ALA A 234 16.01 -9.06 -12.69
C ALA A 234 16.53 -10.43 -12.26
#